data_AF-A0A914Q4M8-F1
#
_entry.id   AF-A0A914Q4M8-F1
#
_cell.length_a   1.000
_cell.length_b   1.000
_cell.length_c   1.000
_cell.angle_alpha   90.00
_cell.angle_beta   90.00
_cell.angle_gamma   90.00
#
_symmetry.space_group_name_H-M   'P 1'
#
loop_
_entity.id
_entity.type
_entity.pdbx_description
1 polymer ?
#
loop_
_entity_poly.entity_id
_entity_poly.type
_entity_poly.pdbx_seq_one_letter_code
_entity_poly.pdbx_strand_id
1 'polypeptide(L)'
;MSRWNIIFFLGWISVIQAQCPTDGILVSSNPEFCYIFKSIPTTFDNATIACAQLGGVIATIDNAFTNSQLANIAATSLNISSYWIGYTSSWVGKWGWIDDSNTTYQDWLNNQQPNGSQFVSAVVNAKSGYWTRDSTYNSNPYVCAVRYGNVTACPGYNYVYYPPTNKCYKGLRYVEDWDYAEYDCKRYGGHLASLNSLKEDIFVAITQVIYQPYLDNLQWIGLKYSNTTKQFEWSDGSPATYFRWAQGFPQEPISSYPYGAINFHSGQFYNYQAGGALTGEICEIPSNFKV
;
A
#
# COMPACT_ATOMS: atom_id res chain seq x y z
N MET A 1 -56.78 19.73 37.46
CA MET A 1 -56.19 20.51 36.34
C MET A 1 -54.76 20.88 36.74
N SER A 2 -53.79 19.97 36.69
CA SER A 2 -52.95 19.65 35.52
C SER A 2 -52.30 20.88 34.88
N ARG A 3 -51.02 21.14 35.22
CA ARG A 3 -50.01 21.56 34.24
C ARG A 3 -48.67 20.98 34.66
N TRP A 4 -48.19 20.01 33.88
CA TRP A 4 -46.85 19.46 33.94
C TRP A 4 -45.86 20.51 33.41
N ASN A 5 -44.80 20.79 34.16
CA ASN A 5 -43.66 21.55 33.66
C ASN A 5 -42.86 20.64 32.73
N ILE A 6 -42.97 20.85 31.42
CA ILE A 6 -42.08 20.26 30.43
C ILE A 6 -40.79 21.08 30.47
N ILE A 7 -39.78 20.58 31.17
CA ILE A 7 -38.41 21.06 31.07
C ILE A 7 -37.84 20.45 29.79
N PHE A 8 -37.65 21.27 28.75
CA PHE A 8 -36.85 20.90 27.60
C PHE A 8 -35.39 20.83 28.04
N PHE A 9 -34.90 19.63 28.36
CA PHE A 9 -33.46 19.38 28.26
C PHE A 9 -33.11 19.50 26.78
N LEU A 10 -32.54 20.64 26.39
CA LEU A 10 -31.76 20.74 25.16
C LEU A 10 -30.60 19.76 25.36
N GLY A 11 -30.80 18.54 24.86
CA GLY A 11 -29.76 17.54 24.78
C GLY A 11 -28.56 18.18 24.13
N TRP A 12 -27.45 18.19 24.85
CA TRP A 12 -26.16 18.43 24.25
C TRP A 12 -25.98 17.30 23.25
N ILE A 13 -26.29 17.58 21.98
CA ILE A 13 -25.75 16.78 20.88
C ILE A 13 -24.25 17.00 21.03
N SER A 14 -23.59 16.06 21.68
CA SER A 14 -22.15 15.92 21.62
C SER A 14 -21.81 15.72 20.15
N VAL A 15 -21.54 16.83 19.46
CA VAL A 15 -20.86 16.82 18.17
C VAL A 15 -19.54 16.14 18.50
N ILE A 16 -19.41 14.87 18.11
CA ILE A 16 -18.14 14.15 18.20
C ILE A 16 -17.19 14.95 17.32
N GLN A 17 -16.32 15.72 17.96
CA GLN A 17 -15.35 16.54 17.25
C GLN A 17 -14.38 15.57 16.60
N ALA A 18 -14.43 15.51 15.28
CA ALA A 18 -13.56 14.73 14.43
C ALA A 18 -12.10 14.97 14.81
N GLN A 19 -11.42 13.99 15.42
CA GLN A 19 -10.03 14.13 15.80
C GLN A 19 -9.21 13.03 15.14
N CYS A 20 -8.22 13.47 14.36
CA CYS A 20 -7.22 12.59 13.78
C CYS A 20 -6.47 11.81 14.87
N PRO A 21 -5.85 10.65 14.53
CA PRO A 21 -4.81 10.07 15.37
C PRO A 21 -3.78 11.15 15.73
N THR A 22 -3.19 11.06 16.92
CA THR A 22 -2.74 12.18 17.79
C THR A 22 -1.84 13.27 17.18
N ASP A 23 -1.38 13.15 15.93
CA ASP A 23 -0.53 14.12 15.21
C ASP A 23 -0.99 14.42 13.76
N GLY A 24 -2.20 13.97 13.38
CA GLY A 24 -2.73 14.15 12.03
C GLY A 24 -3.47 15.47 11.83
N ILE A 25 -3.33 16.02 10.63
CA ILE A 25 -3.99 17.26 10.21
C ILE A 25 -5.12 16.91 9.25
N LEU A 26 -6.33 17.40 9.53
CA LEU A 26 -7.42 17.38 8.56
C LEU A 26 -7.20 18.50 7.55
N VAL A 27 -7.16 18.14 6.28
CA VAL A 27 -7.23 19.11 5.19
C VAL A 27 -8.68 19.22 4.76
N SER A 28 -9.24 20.42 4.76
CA SER A 28 -10.68 20.65 4.53
C SER A 28 -11.19 20.19 3.17
N SER A 29 -10.31 20.08 2.16
CA SER A 29 -10.63 19.54 0.84
C SER A 29 -10.83 18.03 0.84
N ASN A 30 -10.27 17.31 1.82
CA ASN A 30 -10.38 15.87 1.93
C ASN A 30 -10.60 15.44 3.40
N PRO A 31 -11.80 15.72 3.95
CA PRO A 31 -12.09 15.50 5.38
C PRO A 31 -12.14 14.01 5.76
N GLU A 32 -12.12 13.11 4.76
CA GLU A 32 -12.02 11.67 4.98
C GLU A 32 -10.61 11.23 5.36
N PHE A 33 -9.58 12.06 5.20
CA PHE A 33 -8.19 11.69 5.49
C PHE A 33 -7.50 12.67 6.44
N CYS A 34 -6.76 12.08 7.36
CA CYS A 34 -5.80 12.71 8.25
C CYS A 34 -4.41 12.60 7.64
N TYR A 35 -3.76 13.75 7.44
CA TYR A 35 -2.40 13.82 6.91
C TYR A 35 -1.40 13.89 8.07
N ILE A 36 -0.50 12.93 8.18
CA ILE A 36 0.47 12.80 9.27
C ILE A 36 1.87 12.92 8.68
N PHE A 37 2.59 13.99 9.02
CA PHE A 37 3.99 14.15 8.61
C PHE A 37 4.94 13.33 9.48
N LYS A 38 5.95 12.76 8.83
CA LYS A 38 7.09 12.10 9.47
C LYS A 38 8.36 12.83 9.05
N SER A 39 8.97 13.52 10.00
CA SER A 39 10.13 14.39 9.79
C SER A 39 11.45 13.64 9.68
N ILE A 40 11.55 12.41 10.19
CA ILE A 40 12.74 11.57 10.07
C ILE A 40 12.83 11.06 8.62
N PRO A 41 13.86 11.46 7.86
CA PRO A 41 14.00 11.05 6.47
C PRO A 41 14.22 9.53 6.34
N THR A 42 13.60 8.93 5.34
CA THR A 42 13.78 7.52 5.01
C THR A 42 13.53 7.26 3.52
N THR A 43 13.89 6.06 3.05
CA THR A 43 13.61 5.62 1.67
C THR A 43 12.11 5.61 1.38
N PHE A 44 11.74 5.73 0.10
CA PHE A 44 10.33 5.75 -0.30
C PHE A 44 9.58 4.48 0.15
N ASP A 45 10.23 3.33 0.03
CA ASP A 45 9.66 2.06 0.49
C ASP A 45 9.39 2.12 1.98
N ASN A 46 10.40 2.46 2.81
CA ASN A 46 10.26 2.58 4.26
C ASN A 46 9.20 3.61 4.68
N ALA A 47 9.05 4.71 3.92
CA ALA A 47 8.00 5.70 4.15
C ALA A 47 6.60 5.10 3.92
N THR A 48 6.44 4.39 2.80
CA THR A 48 5.20 3.67 2.47
C THR A 48 4.80 2.70 3.58
N ILE A 49 5.80 2.00 4.13
CA ILE A 49 5.63 1.01 5.20
C ILE A 49 5.20 1.67 6.50
N ALA A 50 5.88 2.74 6.89
CA ALA A 50 5.54 3.47 8.09
C ALA A 50 4.13 4.06 8.02
N CYS A 51 3.68 4.49 6.83
CA CYS A 51 2.30 4.92 6.63
C CYS A 51 1.30 3.76 6.72
N ALA A 52 1.65 2.59 6.18
CA ALA A 52 0.84 1.38 6.31
C ALA A 52 0.68 0.94 7.77
N GLN A 53 1.73 1.04 8.58
CA GLN A 53 1.68 0.76 10.04
C GLN A 53 0.75 1.72 10.81
N LEU A 54 0.45 2.89 10.26
CA LEU A 54 -0.53 3.84 10.82
C LEU A 54 -1.97 3.55 10.34
N GLY A 55 -2.18 2.46 9.59
CA GLY A 55 -3.47 2.14 8.98
C GLY A 55 -3.82 3.07 7.81
N GLY A 56 -2.82 3.68 7.18
CA GLY A 56 -2.96 4.56 6.04
C GLY A 56 -2.02 4.19 4.89
N VAL A 57 -1.82 5.13 3.98
CA VAL A 57 -0.90 5.01 2.84
C VAL A 57 -0.06 6.28 2.73
N ILE A 58 1.05 6.25 2.01
CA ILE A 58 1.74 7.49 1.69
C ILE A 58 0.82 8.39 0.85
N ALA A 59 0.80 9.68 1.16
CA ALA A 59 -0.36 10.51 0.83
C ALA A 59 -0.54 10.73 -0.68
N THR A 60 -1.80 10.63 -1.11
CA THR A 60 -2.27 11.14 -2.40
C THR A 60 -2.55 12.63 -2.31
N ILE A 61 -2.13 13.37 -3.34
CA ILE A 61 -2.45 14.78 -3.51
C ILE A 61 -3.49 14.90 -4.62
N ASP A 62 -4.72 15.16 -4.23
CA ASP A 62 -5.89 15.09 -5.11
C ASP A 62 -6.23 16.41 -5.79
N ASN A 63 -5.73 17.53 -5.25
CA ASN A 63 -5.98 18.87 -5.79
C ASN A 63 -4.93 19.89 -5.32
N ALA A 64 -4.96 21.08 -5.93
CA ALA A 64 -4.04 22.18 -5.64
C ALA A 64 -4.14 22.72 -4.21
N PHE A 65 -5.32 22.66 -3.61
CA PHE A 65 -5.52 23.11 -2.24
C PHE A 65 -4.80 22.18 -1.25
N THR A 66 -4.98 20.87 -1.39
CA THR A 66 -4.27 19.85 -0.62
C THR A 66 -2.76 20.00 -0.78
N ASN A 67 -2.27 20.18 -2.01
CA ASN A 67 -0.84 20.39 -2.28
C ASN A 67 -0.28 21.60 -1.53
N SER A 68 -0.94 22.75 -1.67
CA SER A 68 -0.51 24.02 -1.07
C SER A 68 -0.54 23.98 0.45
N GLN A 69 -1.58 23.41 1.05
CA GLN A 69 -1.69 23.28 2.50
C GLN A 69 -0.58 22.41 3.08
N LEU A 70 -0.35 21.22 2.53
CA LEU A 70 0.70 20.32 3.00
C LEU A 70 2.10 20.92 2.81
N ALA A 71 2.37 21.56 1.68
CA ALA A 71 3.65 22.23 1.43
C ALA A 71 3.91 23.36 2.43
N ASN A 72 2.90 24.20 2.69
CA ASN A 72 2.99 25.28 3.67
C ASN A 72 3.23 24.77 5.09
N ILE A 73 2.51 23.72 5.51
CA ILE A 73 2.71 23.09 6.83
C ILE A 73 4.13 22.55 6.95
N ALA A 74 4.60 21.79 5.94
CA ALA A 74 5.94 21.25 5.91
C ALA A 74 7.00 22.35 6.06
N ALA A 75 6.90 23.43 5.28
CA ALA A 75 7.89 24.51 5.28
C ALA A 75 7.85 25.36 6.56
N THR A 76 6.66 25.76 7.02
CA THR A 76 6.50 26.78 8.07
C THR A 76 6.42 26.19 9.47
N SER A 77 5.73 25.06 9.62
CA SER A 77 5.42 24.48 10.93
C SER A 77 6.39 23.38 11.32
N LEU A 78 6.94 22.66 10.33
CA LEU A 78 7.79 21.48 10.56
C LEU A 78 9.25 21.67 10.12
N ASN A 79 9.57 22.79 9.44
CA ASN A 79 10.90 23.07 8.88
C ASN A 79 11.42 21.94 7.97
N ILE A 80 10.53 21.31 7.20
CA ILE A 80 10.82 20.28 6.21
C ILE A 80 11.01 20.98 4.86
N SER A 81 12.15 20.76 4.20
CA SER A 81 12.46 21.34 2.88
C SER A 81 11.80 20.59 1.73
N SER A 82 11.66 19.28 1.87
CA SER A 82 11.13 18.38 0.86
C SER A 82 10.57 17.12 1.49
N TYR A 83 9.57 16.49 0.86
CA TYR A 83 8.97 15.26 1.37
C TYR A 83 8.37 14.38 0.28
N TRP A 84 8.32 13.07 0.54
CA TRP A 84 7.68 12.08 -0.33
C TRP A 84 6.15 12.20 -0.32
N ILE A 85 5.56 11.96 -1.49
CA ILE A 85 4.12 11.72 -1.71
C ILE A 85 3.92 10.43 -2.51
N GLY A 86 2.72 9.87 -2.49
CA GLY A 86 2.42 8.54 -3.05
C GLY A 86 2.40 8.41 -4.57
N TYR A 87 2.93 9.38 -5.32
CA TYR A 87 3.00 9.33 -6.78
C TYR A 87 4.35 8.74 -7.20
N THR A 88 4.33 7.57 -7.83
CA THR A 88 5.54 6.80 -8.13
C THR A 88 5.52 6.22 -9.54
N SER A 89 6.70 6.01 -10.13
CA SER A 89 6.84 5.34 -11.41
C SER A 89 6.96 3.82 -11.23
N SER A 90 6.56 3.09 -12.26
CA SER A 90 6.93 1.68 -12.47
C SER A 90 8.28 1.56 -13.19
N TRP A 91 8.84 0.35 -13.21
CA TRP A 91 10.08 0.04 -13.95
C TRP A 91 10.03 0.38 -15.45
N VAL A 92 8.82 0.46 -16.03
CA VAL A 92 8.58 0.85 -17.43
C VAL A 92 8.29 2.35 -17.61
N GLY A 93 8.47 3.16 -16.55
CA GLY A 93 8.31 4.62 -16.58
C GLY A 93 6.87 5.11 -16.53
N LYS A 94 5.88 4.24 -16.28
CA LYS A 94 4.48 4.67 -16.07
C LYS A 94 4.30 5.16 -14.64
N TRP A 95 3.76 6.37 -14.47
CA TRP A 95 3.47 6.99 -13.19
C TRP A 95 2.04 6.71 -12.72
N GLY A 96 1.84 6.62 -11.41
CA GLY A 96 0.54 6.48 -10.80
C GLY A 96 0.57 6.69 -9.29
N TRP A 97 -0.60 6.89 -8.70
CA TRP A 97 -0.78 6.88 -7.26
C TRP A 97 -0.79 5.45 -6.74
N ILE A 98 -0.08 5.23 -5.63
CA ILE A 98 0.06 3.92 -4.98
C ILE A 98 -1.26 3.39 -4.39
N ASP A 99 -2.21 4.27 -4.08
CA ASP A 99 -3.51 3.95 -3.49
C ASP A 99 -4.63 3.80 -4.53
N ASP A 100 -4.26 3.74 -5.80
CA ASP A 100 -5.18 3.72 -6.95
C ASP A 100 -6.06 4.96 -7.15
N SER A 101 -5.79 6.06 -6.46
CA SER A 101 -6.55 7.30 -6.63
C SER A 101 -6.63 7.73 -8.09
N ASN A 102 -7.85 8.01 -8.54
CA ASN A 102 -8.15 8.42 -9.92
C ASN A 102 -8.00 9.93 -10.14
N THR A 103 -7.27 10.63 -9.26
CA THR A 103 -7.00 12.05 -9.44
C THR A 103 -6.00 12.28 -10.58
N THR A 104 -6.31 13.25 -11.43
CA THR A 104 -5.44 13.71 -12.52
C THR A 104 -4.53 14.86 -12.08
N TYR A 105 -4.66 15.32 -10.84
CA TYR A 105 -3.88 16.45 -10.33
C TYR A 105 -2.39 16.09 -10.24
N GLN A 106 -1.57 16.96 -10.81
CA GLN A 106 -0.12 16.88 -10.78
C GLN A 106 0.44 18.30 -10.76
N ASP A 107 1.55 18.51 -10.05
CA ASP A 107 2.16 19.85 -9.92
C ASP A 107 3.68 19.79 -10.14
N TRP A 108 4.10 19.17 -11.24
CA TRP A 108 5.51 19.01 -11.60
C TRP A 108 6.20 20.36 -11.82
N LEU A 109 7.44 20.48 -11.34
CA LEU A 109 8.29 21.63 -11.63
C LEU A 109 8.41 21.82 -13.16
N ASN A 110 8.20 23.04 -13.63
CA ASN A 110 8.16 23.39 -15.06
C ASN A 110 7.08 22.66 -15.88
N ASN A 111 6.05 22.10 -15.25
CA ASN A 111 4.97 21.35 -15.89
C ASN A 111 5.44 20.14 -16.72
N GLN A 112 6.58 19.55 -16.37
CA GLN A 112 7.13 18.40 -17.10
C GLN A 112 7.24 17.19 -16.19
N GLN A 113 6.32 16.23 -16.35
CA GLN A 113 6.48 14.91 -15.75
C GLN A 113 7.79 14.29 -16.28
N PRO A 114 8.66 13.77 -15.41
CA PRO A 114 9.93 13.24 -15.85
C PRO A 114 9.78 12.01 -16.74
N ASN A 115 10.54 11.98 -17.84
CA ASN A 115 10.64 10.84 -18.74
C ASN A 115 11.77 9.88 -18.32
N GLY A 116 11.60 8.57 -18.58
CA GLY A 116 12.65 7.56 -18.44
C GLY A 116 12.21 6.27 -17.74
N SER A 117 12.93 5.17 -18.02
CA SER A 117 12.69 3.84 -17.46
C SER A 117 13.48 3.63 -16.17
N GLN A 118 13.10 4.34 -15.12
CA GLN A 118 13.70 4.20 -13.78
C GLN A 118 12.59 4.21 -12.74
N PHE A 119 12.77 3.39 -11.69
CA PHE A 119 11.89 3.38 -10.52
C PHE A 119 12.22 4.58 -9.63
N VAL A 120 11.33 5.56 -9.60
CA VAL A 120 11.48 6.84 -8.89
C VAL A 120 10.14 7.29 -8.35
N SER A 121 10.17 8.15 -7.33
CA SER A 121 8.95 8.68 -6.73
C SER A 121 8.97 10.21 -6.68
N ALA A 122 7.79 10.79 -6.53
CA ALA A 122 7.61 12.23 -6.48
C ALA A 122 7.97 12.77 -5.09
N VAL A 123 8.75 13.85 -5.09
CA VAL A 123 9.12 14.64 -3.93
C VAL A 123 8.56 16.04 -4.10
N VAL A 124 7.83 16.53 -3.11
CA VAL A 124 7.35 17.91 -3.08
C VAL A 124 8.44 18.79 -2.48
N ASN A 125 8.80 19.89 -3.14
CA ASN A 125 9.57 20.95 -2.52
C ASN A 125 8.63 21.81 -1.66
N ALA A 126 8.82 21.81 -0.34
CA ALA A 126 7.88 22.46 0.57
C ALA A 126 7.81 23.99 0.39
N LYS A 127 8.87 24.62 -0.13
CA LYS A 127 8.92 26.07 -0.33
C LYS A 127 8.14 26.50 -1.59
N SER A 128 8.22 25.72 -2.67
CA SER A 128 7.55 26.06 -3.92
C SER A 128 6.21 25.35 -4.13
N GLY A 129 5.99 24.21 -3.47
CA GLY A 129 4.85 23.32 -3.71
C GLY A 129 5.00 22.44 -4.97
N TYR A 130 6.02 22.68 -5.79
CA TYR A 130 6.25 21.91 -7.02
C TYR A 130 6.92 20.58 -6.75
N TRP A 131 6.60 19.60 -7.60
CA TRP A 131 7.08 18.24 -7.50
C TRP A 131 8.31 18.05 -8.37
N THR A 132 9.29 17.33 -7.84
CA THR A 132 10.42 16.77 -8.59
C THR A 132 10.42 15.25 -8.41
N ARG A 133 11.26 14.53 -9.16
CA ARG A 133 11.51 13.11 -8.90
C ARG A 133 12.77 12.93 -8.09
N ASP A 134 12.79 11.89 -7.28
CA ASP A 134 14.01 11.45 -6.62
C ASP A 134 14.09 9.91 -6.63
N SER A 135 15.30 9.39 -6.47
CA SER A 135 15.58 7.97 -6.35
C SER A 135 14.85 7.41 -5.13
N THR A 136 14.15 6.28 -5.27
CA THR A 136 13.44 5.64 -4.14
C THR A 136 14.39 5.21 -3.01
N TYR A 137 15.69 5.09 -3.31
CA TYR A 137 16.76 4.78 -2.36
C TYR A 137 17.26 5.99 -1.57
N ASN A 138 16.92 7.21 -1.97
CA ASN A 138 17.27 8.42 -1.21
C ASN A 138 16.33 8.60 -0.02
N SER A 139 16.81 9.29 1.01
CA SER A 139 16.03 9.51 2.22
C SER A 139 15.37 10.88 2.22
N ASN A 140 14.04 10.92 2.26
CA ASN A 140 13.27 12.15 2.46
C ASN A 140 12.25 11.96 3.60
N PRO A 141 11.89 13.03 4.32
CA PRO A 141 10.66 13.08 5.11
C PRO A 141 9.45 12.71 4.26
N TYR A 142 8.31 12.41 4.87
CA TYR A 142 7.13 11.94 4.14
C TYR A 142 5.83 12.28 4.84
N VAL A 143 4.73 12.19 4.12
CA VAL A 143 3.38 12.41 4.66
C VAL A 143 2.51 11.19 4.40
N CYS A 144 1.83 10.73 5.45
CA CYS A 144 0.88 9.63 5.38
C CYS A 144 -0.54 10.18 5.32
N ALA A 145 -1.44 9.54 4.57
CA ALA A 145 -2.87 9.77 4.61
C ALA A 145 -3.55 8.58 5.31
N VAL A 146 -4.22 8.83 6.42
CA VAL A 146 -4.96 7.83 7.21
C VAL A 146 -6.43 8.18 7.19
N ARG A 147 -7.32 7.22 6.90
CA ARG A 147 -8.76 7.50 6.86
C ARG A 147 -9.31 7.88 8.25
N TYR A 148 -10.16 8.90 8.28
CA TYR A 148 -10.89 9.37 9.44
C TYR A 148 -11.81 8.26 9.98
N GLY A 149 -11.74 7.98 11.30
CA GLY A 149 -12.57 6.96 11.98
C GLY A 149 -11.94 5.56 12.18
N ASN A 150 -10.60 5.43 12.10
CA ASN A 150 -9.92 4.13 12.07
C ASN A 150 -9.94 3.38 13.42
N VAL A 151 -10.97 2.55 13.59
CA VAL A 151 -10.84 1.20 14.16
C VAL A 151 -9.84 0.46 13.26
N THR A 152 -8.73 -0.07 13.81
CA THR A 152 -7.66 -0.74 13.05
C THR A 152 -8.19 -1.60 11.89
N ALA A 153 -7.99 -1.11 10.65
CA ALA A 153 -8.38 -1.75 9.39
C ALA A 153 -7.96 -3.23 9.30
N CYS A 154 -6.81 -3.57 9.89
CA CYS A 154 -6.28 -4.92 9.92
C CYS A 154 -6.17 -5.45 11.36
N PRO A 155 -6.38 -6.77 11.58
CA PRO A 155 -6.21 -7.40 12.89
C PRO A 155 -4.73 -7.51 13.27
N GLY A 156 -4.20 -6.44 13.86
CA GLY A 156 -2.91 -6.44 14.55
C GLY A 156 -1.75 -5.80 13.79
N TYR A 157 -0.58 -5.86 14.41
CA TYR A 157 0.66 -5.26 13.92
C TYR A 157 1.24 -6.06 12.74
N ASN A 158 1.98 -5.38 11.84
CA ASN A 158 2.64 -5.93 10.64
C ASN A 158 1.72 -6.32 9.48
N TYR A 159 0.45 -5.96 9.53
CA TYR A 159 -0.40 -5.93 8.33
C TYR A 159 -0.30 -4.57 7.65
N VAL A 160 -0.38 -4.59 6.33
CA VAL A 160 -0.51 -3.40 5.49
C VAL A 160 -1.87 -3.44 4.79
N TYR A 161 -2.67 -2.39 4.99
CA TYR A 161 -4.00 -2.30 4.39
C TYR A 161 -3.88 -1.80 2.95
N TYR A 162 -4.51 -2.49 2.00
CA TYR A 162 -4.68 -2.00 0.63
C TYR A 162 -6.14 -1.56 0.43
N PRO A 163 -6.42 -0.24 0.48
CA PRO A 163 -7.78 0.27 0.35
C PRO A 163 -8.56 -0.20 -0.89
N PRO A 164 -7.95 -0.29 -2.10
CA PRO A 164 -8.69 -0.64 -3.31
C PRO A 164 -9.34 -2.03 -3.31
N THR A 165 -8.73 -3.01 -2.62
CA THR A 165 -9.29 -4.37 -2.50
C THR A 165 -9.94 -4.63 -1.15
N ASN A 166 -9.87 -3.67 -0.21
CA ASN A 166 -10.27 -3.85 1.19
C ASN A 166 -9.62 -5.09 1.84
N LYS A 167 -8.37 -5.39 1.45
CA LYS A 167 -7.58 -6.50 1.98
C LYS A 167 -6.40 -5.98 2.81
N CYS A 168 -5.93 -6.82 3.72
CA CYS A 168 -4.74 -6.60 4.51
C CYS A 168 -3.69 -7.64 4.15
N TYR A 169 -2.46 -7.22 3.92
CA TYR A 169 -1.36 -8.10 3.53
C TYR A 169 -0.32 -8.18 4.63
N LYS A 170 0.33 -9.32 4.77
CA LYS A 170 1.42 -9.51 5.72
C LYS A 170 2.44 -10.47 5.15
N GLY A 171 3.70 -10.10 5.29
CA GLY A 171 4.83 -10.97 5.00
C GLY A 171 5.12 -11.85 6.21
N LEU A 172 5.30 -13.14 5.94
CA LEU A 172 5.82 -14.09 6.89
C LEU A 172 7.18 -14.58 6.37
N ARG A 173 8.01 -15.06 7.30
CA ARG A 173 9.43 -15.37 7.06
C ARG A 173 9.73 -16.79 7.50
N TYR A 174 9.05 -17.74 6.89
CA TYR A 174 9.32 -19.15 7.11
C TYR A 174 10.01 -19.74 5.89
N VAL A 175 10.86 -20.75 6.15
CA VAL A 175 11.51 -21.52 5.07
C VAL A 175 10.67 -22.76 4.86
N GLU A 176 9.77 -22.70 3.89
CA GLU A 176 8.75 -23.73 3.71
C GLU A 176 8.29 -23.83 2.25
N ASP A 177 7.60 -24.93 1.95
CA ASP A 177 6.95 -25.12 0.65
C ASP A 177 5.62 -24.36 0.56
N TRP A 178 5.10 -24.28 -0.67
CA TRP A 178 3.88 -23.54 -0.97
C TRP A 178 2.66 -24.04 -0.19
N ASP A 179 2.56 -25.35 0.03
CA ASP A 179 1.40 -25.96 0.70
C ASP A 179 1.37 -25.60 2.19
N TYR A 180 2.54 -25.56 2.86
CA TYR A 180 2.65 -25.05 4.24
C TYR A 180 2.41 -23.55 4.32
N ALA A 181 2.92 -22.77 3.37
CA ALA A 181 2.68 -21.33 3.31
C ALA A 181 1.19 -20.98 3.19
N GLU A 182 0.46 -21.68 2.33
CA GLU A 182 -1.01 -21.54 2.23
C GLU A 182 -1.72 -21.97 3.51
N TYR A 183 -1.25 -23.04 4.15
CA TYR A 183 -1.79 -23.49 5.44
C TYR A 183 -1.61 -22.43 6.53
N ASP A 184 -0.46 -21.80 6.63
CA ASP A 184 -0.21 -20.76 7.64
C ASP A 184 -1.03 -19.50 7.36
N CYS A 185 -1.15 -19.04 6.12
CA CYS A 185 -2.06 -17.93 5.79
C CYS A 185 -3.53 -18.22 6.13
N LYS A 186 -3.98 -19.47 5.96
CA LYS A 186 -5.32 -19.91 6.40
C LYS A 186 -5.50 -19.85 7.91
N ARG A 187 -4.46 -20.13 8.70
CA ARG A 187 -4.52 -20.00 10.17
C ARG A 187 -4.69 -18.55 10.62
N TYR A 188 -4.23 -17.60 9.82
CA TYR A 188 -4.48 -16.17 10.04
C TYR A 188 -5.84 -15.69 9.52
N GLY A 189 -6.67 -16.57 8.97
CA GLY A 189 -8.02 -16.25 8.51
C GLY A 189 -8.08 -15.74 7.07
N GLY A 190 -7.08 -16.05 6.24
CA GLY A 190 -7.12 -15.74 4.81
C GLY A 190 -6.34 -16.74 3.97
N HIS A 191 -5.57 -16.26 3.01
CA HIS A 191 -4.91 -17.08 2.00
C HIS A 191 -3.55 -16.49 1.63
N LEU A 192 -2.72 -17.24 0.91
CA LEU A 192 -1.62 -16.61 0.19
C LEU A 192 -2.18 -15.55 -0.78
N ALA A 193 -1.44 -14.47 -0.96
CA ALA A 193 -1.94 -13.28 -1.64
C ALA A 193 -2.29 -13.52 -3.11
N SER A 194 -3.44 -12.99 -3.49
CA SER A 194 -3.90 -12.82 -4.86
C SER A 194 -3.58 -11.40 -5.32
N LEU A 195 -2.95 -11.25 -6.48
CA LEU A 195 -2.51 -9.95 -6.99
C LEU A 195 -3.12 -9.72 -8.37
N ASN A 196 -4.11 -8.85 -8.45
CA ASN A 196 -4.97 -8.71 -9.63
C ASN A 196 -4.81 -7.37 -10.37
N SER A 197 -3.82 -6.56 -9.97
CA SER A 197 -3.47 -5.33 -10.68
C SER A 197 -1.98 -4.98 -10.54
N LEU A 198 -1.49 -4.12 -11.44
CA LEU A 198 -0.12 -3.57 -11.40
C LEU A 198 0.11 -2.60 -10.22
N LYS A 199 -0.94 -2.18 -9.52
CA LYS A 199 -0.80 -1.29 -8.37
C LYS A 199 -0.78 -2.09 -7.08
N GLU A 200 -1.59 -3.15 -7.02
CA GLU A 200 -1.59 -4.13 -5.94
C GLU A 200 -0.26 -4.91 -5.87
N ASP A 201 0.28 -5.40 -6.99
CA ASP A 201 1.57 -6.12 -6.99
C ASP A 201 2.73 -5.22 -6.54
N ILE A 202 2.78 -3.97 -7.01
CA ILE A 202 3.79 -2.97 -6.62
C ILE A 202 3.61 -2.62 -5.15
N PHE A 203 2.38 -2.36 -4.69
CA PHE A 203 2.07 -2.06 -3.29
C PHE A 203 2.58 -3.17 -2.39
N VAL A 204 2.22 -4.43 -2.68
CA VAL A 204 2.66 -5.58 -1.90
C VAL A 204 4.19 -5.71 -1.94
N ALA A 205 4.84 -5.45 -3.09
CA ALA A 205 6.29 -5.49 -3.22
C ALA A 205 7.04 -4.46 -2.35
N ILE A 206 6.57 -3.21 -2.29
CA ILE A 206 7.30 -2.12 -1.63
C ILE A 206 6.93 -1.91 -0.15
N THR A 207 5.86 -2.53 0.34
CA THR A 207 5.33 -2.35 1.70
C THR A 207 5.99 -3.23 2.79
N GLN A 208 7.25 -3.64 2.60
CA GLN A 208 8.02 -4.51 3.53
C GLN A 208 7.43 -5.89 3.83
N VAL A 209 6.22 -6.20 3.33
CA VAL A 209 5.71 -7.56 3.23
C VAL A 209 6.77 -8.47 2.60
N ILE A 210 7.55 -7.94 1.64
CA ILE A 210 8.56 -8.71 0.91
C ILE A 210 10.03 -8.35 1.27
N TYR A 211 10.31 -7.52 2.29
CA TYR A 211 11.70 -7.10 2.58
C TYR A 211 12.51 -8.21 3.25
N GLN A 212 13.45 -8.77 2.50
CA GLN A 212 14.46 -9.75 2.93
C GLN A 212 15.85 -9.25 2.48
N PRO A 213 16.69 -8.70 3.39
CA PRO A 213 18.00 -8.20 2.99
C PRO A 213 19.03 -9.30 2.68
N TYR A 214 18.74 -10.59 2.93
CA TYR A 214 19.81 -11.60 2.98
C TYR A 214 19.55 -13.00 2.41
N LEU A 215 18.35 -13.45 2.01
CA LEU A 215 18.16 -14.91 1.84
C LEU A 215 17.48 -15.46 0.58
N ASP A 216 16.66 -14.73 -0.18
CA ASP A 216 16.31 -15.05 -1.58
C ASP A 216 15.38 -13.96 -2.13
N ASN A 217 15.37 -13.77 -3.46
CA ASN A 217 14.57 -12.71 -4.06
C ASN A 217 13.07 -13.05 -4.22
N LEU A 218 12.66 -14.30 -3.95
CA LEU A 218 11.32 -14.81 -4.24
C LEU A 218 10.53 -15.11 -2.96
N GLN A 219 9.23 -14.79 -2.97
CA GLN A 219 8.29 -15.16 -1.91
C GLN A 219 7.03 -15.81 -2.46
N TRP A 220 6.44 -16.71 -1.69
CA TRP A 220 5.19 -17.38 -2.07
C TRP A 220 4.02 -16.40 -2.17
N ILE A 221 3.22 -16.61 -3.22
CA ILE A 221 1.91 -15.98 -3.44
C ILE A 221 0.89 -17.07 -3.76
N GLY A 222 -0.40 -16.74 -3.75
CA GLY A 222 -1.47 -17.74 -3.83
C GLY A 222 -1.64 -18.39 -5.20
N LEU A 223 -0.72 -18.18 -6.14
CA LEU A 223 -0.86 -18.67 -7.49
C LEU A 223 -0.49 -20.16 -7.57
N LYS A 224 -1.36 -20.97 -8.16
CA LYS A 224 -1.12 -22.40 -8.39
C LYS A 224 -1.67 -22.85 -9.73
N TYR A 225 -1.03 -23.83 -10.36
CA TYR A 225 -1.51 -24.42 -11.60
C TYR A 225 -2.54 -25.52 -11.33
N SER A 226 -3.69 -25.41 -11.97
CA SER A 226 -4.76 -26.40 -11.90
C SER A 226 -4.65 -27.38 -13.07
N ASN A 227 -4.40 -28.65 -12.74
CA ASN A 227 -4.36 -29.72 -13.75
C ASN A 227 -5.71 -29.98 -14.42
N THR A 228 -6.81 -29.53 -13.82
CA THR A 228 -8.18 -29.69 -14.34
C THR A 228 -8.50 -28.63 -15.38
N THR A 229 -8.27 -27.36 -15.05
CA THR A 229 -8.57 -26.22 -15.95
C THR A 229 -7.42 -25.90 -16.91
N LYS A 230 -6.23 -26.47 -16.65
CA LYS A 230 -4.98 -26.23 -17.39
C LYS A 230 -4.53 -24.77 -17.33
N GLN A 231 -4.83 -24.06 -16.23
CA GLN A 231 -4.51 -22.65 -16.03
C GLN A 231 -3.94 -22.39 -14.63
N PHE A 232 -3.25 -21.26 -14.47
CA PHE A 232 -2.89 -20.74 -13.16
C PHE A 232 -4.09 -20.05 -12.52
N GLU A 233 -4.34 -20.34 -11.24
CA GLU A 233 -5.48 -19.87 -10.44
C GLU A 233 -4.99 -19.38 -9.08
N TRP A 234 -5.73 -18.46 -8.45
CA TRP A 234 -5.46 -18.04 -7.08
C TRP A 234 -6.06 -19.02 -6.06
N SER A 235 -5.34 -19.27 -4.97
CA SER A 235 -5.73 -20.22 -3.92
C SER A 235 -6.95 -19.78 -3.10
N ASP A 236 -7.20 -18.47 -3.05
CA ASP A 236 -8.37 -17.83 -2.43
C ASP A 236 -9.64 -17.87 -3.33
N GLY A 237 -9.50 -18.31 -4.59
CA GLY A 237 -10.58 -18.35 -5.57
C GLY A 237 -10.85 -17.02 -6.27
N SER A 238 -10.03 -15.98 -6.05
CA SER A 238 -10.13 -14.72 -6.80
C SER A 238 -9.92 -14.93 -8.30
N PRO A 239 -10.54 -14.11 -9.18
CA PRO A 239 -10.35 -14.22 -10.62
C PRO A 239 -8.88 -14.01 -11.02
N ALA A 240 -8.26 -14.98 -11.68
CA ALA A 240 -6.88 -14.88 -12.14
C ALA A 240 -6.78 -14.20 -13.52
N THR A 241 -7.10 -12.90 -13.59
CA THR A 241 -7.15 -12.13 -14.85
C THR A 241 -5.89 -11.32 -15.14
N TYR A 242 -4.94 -11.29 -14.20
CA TYR A 242 -3.71 -10.51 -14.30
C TYR A 242 -2.52 -11.38 -13.91
N PHE A 243 -1.46 -11.35 -14.73
CA PHE A 243 -0.19 -12.00 -14.43
C PHE A 243 0.97 -11.11 -14.87
N ARG A 244 1.96 -10.93 -13.99
CA ARG A 244 3.15 -10.16 -14.28
C ARG A 244 4.39 -11.04 -14.36
N TRP A 245 4.34 -12.09 -15.17
CA TRP A 245 5.45 -13.02 -15.35
C TRP A 245 6.77 -12.33 -15.69
N ALA A 246 7.85 -12.82 -15.09
CA ALA A 246 9.20 -12.47 -15.52
C ALA A 246 9.47 -13.00 -16.94
N GLN A 247 10.45 -12.41 -17.62
CA GLN A 247 10.83 -12.89 -18.95
C GLN A 247 11.29 -14.36 -18.88
N GLY A 248 10.69 -15.21 -19.72
CA GLY A 248 10.97 -16.65 -19.74
C GLY A 248 10.13 -17.47 -18.77
N PHE A 249 9.12 -16.87 -18.13
CA PHE A 249 8.17 -17.54 -17.24
C PHE A 249 6.74 -17.50 -17.82
N PRO A 250 5.88 -18.48 -17.48
CA PRO A 250 6.17 -19.66 -16.67
C PRO A 250 7.13 -20.65 -17.35
N GLN A 251 7.95 -21.35 -16.56
CA GLN A 251 8.87 -22.40 -16.98
C GLN A 251 8.14 -23.71 -17.26
N GLU A 252 8.55 -24.37 -18.34
CA GLU A 252 8.04 -25.69 -18.76
C GLU A 252 8.96 -26.84 -18.30
N PRO A 253 8.42 -28.06 -18.07
CA PRO A 253 7.00 -28.39 -18.11
C PRO A 253 6.27 -27.85 -16.87
N ILE A 254 5.10 -27.22 -17.04
CA ILE A 254 4.33 -26.61 -15.92
C ILE A 254 4.10 -27.60 -14.76
N SER A 255 3.93 -28.89 -15.05
CA SER A 255 3.74 -29.93 -14.03
C SER A 255 4.87 -30.01 -12.99
N SER A 256 6.09 -29.61 -13.37
CA SER A 256 7.24 -29.59 -12.48
C SER A 256 7.33 -28.30 -11.66
N TYR A 257 6.64 -27.24 -12.08
CA TYR A 257 6.67 -25.90 -11.48
C TYR A 257 5.26 -25.34 -11.30
N PRO A 258 4.40 -25.97 -10.48
CA PRO A 258 2.99 -25.62 -10.42
C PRO A 258 2.69 -24.40 -9.56
N TYR A 259 3.62 -23.91 -8.74
CA TYR A 259 3.35 -22.88 -7.73
C TYR A 259 3.95 -21.54 -8.10
N GLY A 260 3.30 -20.43 -7.79
CA GLY A 260 3.78 -19.09 -8.11
C GLY A 260 4.47 -18.39 -6.94
N ALA A 261 5.48 -17.61 -7.28
CA ALA A 261 6.23 -16.75 -6.39
C ALA A 261 6.37 -15.35 -7.01
N ILE A 262 6.54 -14.33 -6.17
CA ILE A 262 6.81 -12.95 -6.59
C ILE A 262 8.25 -12.59 -6.25
N ASN A 263 8.92 -11.88 -7.16
CA ASN A 263 10.21 -11.27 -6.89
C ASN A 263 10.04 -9.92 -6.17
N PHE A 264 10.69 -9.75 -5.03
CA PHE A 264 10.49 -8.57 -4.19
C PHE A 264 10.99 -7.26 -4.79
N HIS A 265 12.03 -7.31 -5.63
CA HIS A 265 12.58 -6.10 -6.25
C HIS A 265 11.77 -5.71 -7.49
N SER A 266 11.44 -6.69 -8.34
CA SER A 266 10.82 -6.39 -9.63
C SER A 266 9.29 -6.42 -9.59
N GLY A 267 8.70 -7.10 -8.60
CA GLY A 267 7.26 -7.43 -8.54
C GLY A 267 6.83 -8.47 -9.58
N GLN A 268 7.78 -9.10 -10.28
CA GLN A 268 7.48 -10.06 -11.34
C GLN A 268 7.22 -11.46 -10.78
N PHE A 269 6.38 -12.23 -11.48
CA PHE A 269 5.99 -13.56 -11.08
C PHE A 269 6.92 -14.62 -11.67
N TYR A 270 7.14 -15.67 -10.90
CA TYR A 270 7.95 -16.85 -11.21
C TYR A 270 7.13 -18.07 -10.84
N ASN A 271 7.16 -19.14 -11.63
CA ASN A 271 6.64 -20.42 -11.19
C ASN A 271 7.79 -21.27 -10.65
N TYR A 272 7.50 -22.06 -9.63
CA TYR A 272 8.47 -22.72 -8.78
C TYR A 272 8.04 -24.16 -8.49
N GLN A 273 9.04 -24.98 -8.21
CA GLN A 273 8.91 -26.43 -8.13
C GLN A 273 8.11 -26.90 -6.92
N ALA A 274 7.32 -27.97 -7.11
CA ALA A 274 6.59 -28.61 -6.01
C ALA A 274 7.57 -29.21 -4.99
N GLY A 275 7.29 -29.00 -3.70
CA GLY A 275 8.18 -29.42 -2.61
C GLY A 275 9.49 -28.61 -2.49
N GLY A 276 9.71 -27.61 -3.35
CA GLY A 276 10.75 -26.61 -3.13
C GLY A 276 10.36 -25.67 -2.01
N ALA A 277 11.35 -25.08 -1.33
CA ALA A 277 11.13 -24.12 -0.25
C ALA A 277 11.59 -22.72 -0.67
N LEU A 278 10.83 -21.69 -0.27
CA LEU A 278 11.23 -20.28 -0.33
C LEU A 278 11.37 -19.72 1.09
N THR A 279 11.98 -18.55 1.22
CA THR A 279 12.33 -17.94 2.52
C THR A 279 11.30 -16.93 3.03
N GLY A 280 10.12 -16.93 2.42
CA GLY A 280 9.00 -16.10 2.84
C GLY A 280 7.77 -16.28 1.97
N GLU A 281 6.67 -15.77 2.50
CA GLU A 281 5.34 -15.92 1.97
C GLU A 281 4.49 -14.71 2.31
N ILE A 282 3.51 -14.43 1.44
CA ILE A 282 2.67 -13.26 1.56
C ILE A 282 1.24 -13.69 1.79
N CYS A 283 0.72 -13.40 2.97
CA CYS A 283 -0.67 -13.65 3.30
C CYS A 283 -1.54 -12.43 3.02
N GLU A 284 -2.75 -12.66 2.57
CA GLU A 284 -3.84 -11.69 2.55
C GLU A 284 -4.99 -12.13 3.46
N ILE A 285 -5.68 -11.17 4.07
CA ILE A 285 -6.90 -11.37 4.84
C ILE A 285 -7.90 -10.24 4.54
N PRO A 286 -9.21 -10.46 4.71
CA PRO A 286 -10.19 -9.39 4.62
C PRO A 286 -9.95 -8.35 5.72
N SER A 287 -10.18 -7.08 5.39
CA SER A 287 -10.18 -5.98 6.35
C SER A 287 -11.31 -6.11 7.38
N ASN A 288 -11.09 -5.55 8.57
CA ASN A 288 -12.11 -5.40 9.61
C ASN A 288 -13.20 -4.37 9.22
N PHE A 289 -12.99 -3.58 8.17
CA PHE A 289 -14.03 -2.70 7.63
C PHE A 289 -15.14 -3.53 7.01
N LYS A 290 -16.33 -3.49 7.63
CA LYS A 290 -17.57 -3.87 6.97
C LYS A 290 -17.99 -2.71 6.07
N VAL A 291 -17.86 -2.91 4.76
CA VAL A 291 -18.39 -2.02 3.72
C VAL A 291 -19.91 -2.16 3.68
#